data_AF-A0A8T2PBB1-F1
#
_entry.id   AF-A0A8T2PBB1-F1
#
_cell.length_a   1.000
_cell.length_b   1.000
_cell.length_c   1.000
_cell.angle_alpha   90.00
_cell.angle_beta   90.00
_cell.angle_gamma   90.00
#
_symmetry.space_group_name_H-M   'P 1'
#
loop_
_entity.id
_entity.type
_entity.pdbx_description
1 polymer ?
#
loop_
_entity_poly.entity_id
_entity_poly.type
_entity_poly.pdbx_seq_one_letter_code
_entity_poly.pdbx_strand_id
1 'polypeptide(L)'
;TERYVKASDGAAERMLRKLRNRSEFTLLVMLKQERLNSGVILFLELESSGQQNEIRLHYRTRNQQQHSEVFPYTLADDQWHKVSIALSASHVLLHVDCNRIYERVVDTPVMDIPRDTTVWLGQRNNAHGFFK
;
A
#
# COMPACT_ATOMS: atom_id res chain seq x y z
N THR A 1 4.72 -20.48 8.51
CA THR A 1 4.16 -19.11 8.51
C THR A 1 3.84 -18.73 7.08
N GLU A 2 2.59 -18.41 6.77
CA GLU A 2 2.20 -18.00 5.42
C GLU A 2 2.85 -16.66 5.09
N ARG A 3 3.60 -16.61 3.97
CA ARG A 3 4.33 -15.41 3.51
C ARG A 3 3.47 -14.47 2.67
N TYR A 4 2.25 -14.89 2.37
CA TYR A 4 1.25 -14.14 1.64
C TYR A 4 -0.12 -14.42 2.24
N VAL A 5 -0.91 -13.37 2.46
CA VAL A 5 -2.29 -13.50 2.90
C VAL A 5 -3.16 -12.89 1.80
N LYS A 6 -3.79 -13.75 1.00
CA LYS A 6 -4.81 -13.33 0.04
C LYS A 6 -6.09 -13.04 0.79
N ALA A 7 -6.68 -11.86 0.58
CA ALA A 7 -8.03 -11.62 1.07
C ALA A 7 -9.02 -12.59 0.40
N SER A 8 -10.04 -13.04 1.14
CA SER A 8 -11.10 -13.86 0.54
C SER A 8 -11.79 -13.09 -0.58
N ASP A 9 -12.26 -13.80 -1.62
CA ASP A 9 -12.79 -13.14 -2.83
C ASP A 9 -13.98 -12.23 -2.48
N GLY A 10 -14.85 -12.62 -1.53
CA GLY A 10 -15.96 -11.78 -1.06
C GLY A 10 -15.51 -10.52 -0.29
N ALA A 11 -14.43 -10.61 0.50
CA ALA A 11 -13.88 -9.45 1.20
C ALA A 11 -13.18 -8.48 0.24
N ALA A 12 -12.39 -9.03 -0.70
CA ALA A 12 -11.74 -8.28 -1.77
C ALA A 12 -12.79 -7.55 -2.63
N GLU A 13 -13.83 -8.23 -3.08
CA GLU A 13 -14.87 -7.62 -3.90
C GLU A 13 -15.62 -6.50 -3.14
N ARG A 14 -15.93 -6.71 -1.86
CA ARG A 14 -16.57 -5.68 -1.02
C ARG A 14 -15.68 -4.44 -0.87
N MET A 15 -14.37 -4.63 -0.69
CA MET A 15 -13.39 -3.54 -0.61
C MET A 15 -13.26 -2.81 -1.95
N LEU A 16 -13.04 -3.53 -3.04
CA LEU A 16 -12.86 -2.96 -4.38
C LEU A 16 -14.10 -2.19 -4.82
N ARG A 17 -15.31 -2.70 -4.53
CA ARG A 17 -16.56 -1.98 -4.80
C ARG A 17 -16.66 -0.65 -4.04
N LYS A 18 -16.09 -0.54 -2.84
CA LYS A 18 -16.06 0.72 -2.08
C LYS A 18 -15.04 1.70 -2.63
N LEU A 19 -13.93 1.21 -3.17
CA LEU A 19 -12.82 2.03 -3.68
C LEU A 19 -13.00 2.45 -5.14
N ARG A 20 -13.68 1.64 -5.97
CA ARG A 20 -13.94 1.95 -7.38
C ARG A 20 -14.62 3.31 -7.51
N ASN A 21 -14.09 4.13 -8.42
CA ASN A 21 -14.58 5.47 -8.72
C ASN A 21 -14.57 6.44 -7.52
N ARG A 22 -13.84 6.15 -6.45
CA ARG A 22 -13.57 7.09 -5.36
C ARG A 22 -12.22 7.76 -5.60
N SER A 23 -12.20 9.08 -5.58
CA SER A 23 -10.99 9.90 -5.65
C SER A 23 -10.34 10.13 -4.29
N GLU A 24 -11.04 9.75 -3.21
CA GLU A 24 -10.61 9.97 -1.84
C GLU A 24 -10.96 8.76 -0.97
N PHE A 25 -9.98 8.27 -0.23
CA PHE A 25 -10.17 7.20 0.75
C PHE A 25 -9.00 7.15 1.73
N THR A 26 -9.22 6.44 2.82
CA THR A 26 -8.19 6.14 3.80
C THR A 26 -8.17 4.65 4.06
N LEU A 27 -6.96 4.10 4.05
CA LEU A 27 -6.69 2.73 4.41
C LEU A 27 -5.98 2.72 5.76
N LEU A 28 -6.46 1.87 6.67
CA LEU A 28 -5.83 1.63 7.96
C LEU A 28 -5.43 0.16 8.03
N VAL A 29 -4.18 -0.11 8.41
CA VAL A 29 -3.62 -1.45 8.55
C VAL A 29 -2.80 -1.51 9.84
N MET A 30 -2.90 -2.63 10.55
CA MET A 30 -2.00 -2.96 11.65
C MET A 30 -1.16 -4.16 11.22
N LEU A 31 0.17 -4.02 11.30
CA LEU A 31 1.10 -5.04 10.84
C LEU A 31 2.33 -5.11 11.74
N LYS A 32 2.94 -6.29 11.78
CA LYS A 32 4.28 -6.52 12.35
C LYS A 32 5.14 -7.16 11.27
N GLN A 33 6.30 -6.57 11.01
CA GLN A 33 7.20 -7.02 9.95
C GLN A 33 8.57 -7.34 10.52
N GLU A 34 9.05 -8.55 10.23
CA GLU A 34 10.40 -8.99 10.58
C GLU A 34 11.45 -8.14 9.86
N ARG A 35 12.62 -7.99 10.48
CA ARG A 35 13.73 -7.20 9.94
C ARG A 35 14.20 -7.70 8.57
N LEU A 36 14.62 -6.77 7.72
CA LEU A 36 15.15 -7.03 6.36
C LEU A 36 14.17 -7.70 5.39
N ASN A 37 12.94 -7.98 5.80
CA ASN A 37 11.90 -8.46 4.89
C ASN A 37 11.24 -7.29 4.16
N SER A 38 10.70 -7.57 2.98
CA SER A 38 9.83 -6.64 2.24
C SER A 38 8.44 -7.23 2.07
N GLY A 39 7.43 -6.38 2.13
CA GLY A 39 6.02 -6.76 1.99
C GLY A 39 5.22 -5.69 1.27
N VAL A 40 4.15 -6.13 0.59
CA VAL A 40 3.21 -5.29 -0.14
C VAL A 40 1.89 -5.22 0.62
N ILE A 41 1.34 -4.02 0.66
CA ILE A 41 0.04 -3.71 1.25
C ILE A 41 -0.81 -3.13 0.11
N LEU A 42 -1.68 -3.96 -0.47
CA LEU A 42 -2.84 -3.59 -1.31
C LEU A 42 -2.61 -3.08 -2.76
N PHE A 43 -3.72 -2.84 -3.47
CA PHE A 43 -3.87 -2.61 -4.92
C PHE A 43 -3.14 -1.37 -5.49
N LEU A 44 -3.05 -0.30 -4.70
CA LEU A 44 -1.96 0.67 -4.83
C LEU A 44 -0.86 0.08 -3.98
N GLU A 45 0.24 -0.31 -4.60
CA GLU A 45 1.25 -1.09 -3.92
C GLU A 45 1.96 -0.19 -2.93
N LEU A 46 1.52 -0.27 -1.67
CA LEU A 46 2.24 0.29 -0.55
C LEU A 46 3.26 -0.77 -0.13
N GLU A 47 4.49 -0.62 -0.58
CA GLU A 47 5.60 -1.51 -0.29
C GLU A 47 6.30 -1.02 0.98
N SER A 48 6.56 -1.93 1.90
CA SER A 48 7.47 -1.72 3.03
C SER A 48 8.76 -2.47 2.74
N SER A 49 9.87 -1.76 2.58
CA SER A 49 11.19 -2.32 2.29
C SER A 49 12.08 -2.28 3.53
N GLY A 50 12.25 -3.43 4.19
CA GLY A 50 13.13 -3.53 5.35
C GLY A 50 14.62 -3.45 5.02
N GLN A 51 15.01 -3.75 3.77
CA GLN A 51 16.41 -3.61 3.32
C GLN A 51 16.80 -2.15 3.11
N GLN A 52 15.87 -1.35 2.58
CA GLN A 52 16.12 0.06 2.26
C GLN A 52 15.59 1.01 3.32
N ASN A 53 14.94 0.50 4.38
CA ASN A 53 14.38 1.28 5.47
C ASN A 53 13.40 2.36 4.99
N GLU A 54 12.50 1.96 4.09
CA GLU A 54 11.59 2.88 3.44
C GLU A 54 10.23 2.25 3.15
N ILE A 55 9.24 3.12 3.01
CA ILE A 55 7.90 2.81 2.53
C ILE A 55 7.77 3.43 1.14
N ARG A 56 7.21 2.70 0.18
CA ARG A 56 7.00 3.16 -1.19
C ARG A 56 5.54 3.07 -1.56
N LEU A 57 4.98 4.13 -2.11
CA LEU A 57 3.64 4.12 -2.69
C LEU A 57 3.77 4.08 -4.20
N HIS A 58 3.36 2.99 -4.81
CA HIS A 58 3.27 2.88 -6.27
C HIS A 58 1.84 3.13 -6.75
N TYR A 59 1.69 4.01 -7.73
CA TYR A 59 0.41 4.37 -8.31
C TYR A 59 0.51 4.63 -9.81
N ARG A 60 -0.63 4.66 -10.49
CA ARG A 60 -0.73 5.01 -11.91
C ARG A 60 -1.50 6.31 -12.07
N THR A 61 -1.08 7.13 -13.02
CA THR A 61 -1.74 8.39 -13.37
C THR A 61 -2.54 8.23 -14.67
N ARG A 62 -3.31 9.26 -15.07
CA ARG A 62 -4.26 9.20 -16.22
C ARG A 62 -3.59 8.88 -17.56
N ASN A 63 -2.34 9.26 -17.73
CA ASN A 63 -1.53 8.96 -18.91
C ASN A 63 -0.90 7.54 -18.86
N GLN A 64 -1.35 6.69 -17.93
CA GLN A 64 -0.82 5.35 -17.67
C GLN A 64 0.65 5.31 -17.23
N GLN A 65 1.23 6.44 -16.83
CA GLN A 65 2.57 6.44 -16.24
C GLN A 65 2.53 5.84 -14.83
N GLN A 66 3.52 5.01 -14.53
CA GLN A 66 3.74 4.47 -13.20
C GLN A 66 4.61 5.45 -12.42
N HIS A 67 4.15 5.82 -11.22
CA HIS A 67 4.85 6.70 -10.31
C HIS A 67 5.09 5.97 -8.98
N SER A 68 6.17 6.33 -8.30
CA SER A 68 6.53 5.80 -7.00
C SER A 68 6.96 6.93 -6.08
N GLU A 69 6.25 7.11 -4.95
CA GLU A 69 6.71 7.99 -3.88
C GLU A 69 7.44 7.18 -2.83
N VAL A 70 8.62 7.65 -2.42
CA VAL A 70 9.45 7.01 -1.40
C VAL A 70 9.43 7.84 -0.12
N PHE A 71 9.17 7.16 0.99
CA PHE A 71 9.09 7.72 2.34
C PHE A 71 10.12 7.03 3.23
N PRO A 72 11.16 7.73 3.71
CA PRO A 72 12.18 7.11 4.56
C PRO A 72 11.63 6.79 5.96
N TYR A 73 11.13 5.58 6.14
CA TYR A 73 10.59 5.08 7.41
C TYR A 73 10.76 3.56 7.51
N THR A 74 11.24 3.08 8.65
CA THR A 74 11.43 1.65 8.92
C THR A 74 10.20 1.06 9.61
N LEU A 75 9.45 0.20 8.92
CA LEU A 75 8.40 -0.66 9.53
C LEU A 75 8.90 -2.07 9.88
N ALA A 76 10.03 -2.48 9.32
CA ALA A 76 10.59 -3.82 9.46
C ALA A 76 11.54 -3.88 10.67
N ASP A 77 11.03 -3.69 11.86
CA ASP A 77 11.80 -3.63 13.11
C ASP A 77 11.43 -4.72 14.13
N ASP A 78 10.50 -5.62 13.76
CA ASP A 78 9.86 -6.64 14.58
C ASP A 78 8.86 -6.12 15.64
N GLN A 79 8.35 -4.89 15.48
CA GLN A 79 7.29 -4.31 16.30
C GLN A 79 5.97 -4.22 15.54
N TRP A 80 4.87 -4.07 16.30
CA TRP A 80 3.56 -3.80 15.74
C TRP A 80 3.42 -2.32 15.45
N HIS A 81 3.00 -1.99 14.22
CA HIS A 81 2.72 -0.63 13.80
C HIS A 81 1.29 -0.48 13.30
N LYS A 82 0.66 0.65 13.63
CA LYS A 82 -0.58 1.13 13.03
C LYS A 82 -0.24 2.07 11.90
N VAL A 83 -0.47 1.63 10.66
CA VAL A 83 -0.21 2.41 9.46
C VAL A 83 -1.54 2.92 8.90
N SER A 84 -1.62 4.20 8.59
CA SER A 84 -2.74 4.79 7.89
C SER A 84 -2.24 5.58 6.69
N ILE A 85 -2.78 5.29 5.51
CA ILE A 85 -2.54 6.05 4.29
C ILE A 85 -3.85 6.65 3.81
N ALA A 86 -3.90 7.97 3.72
CA ALA A 86 -5.02 8.69 3.12
C ALA A 86 -4.58 9.23 1.76
N LEU A 87 -5.45 9.03 0.77
CA LEU A 87 -5.30 9.54 -0.58
C LEU A 87 -6.48 10.45 -0.86
N SER A 88 -6.19 11.67 -1.31
CA SER A 88 -7.20 12.67 -1.60
C SER A 88 -6.79 13.48 -2.82
N ALA A 89 -7.34 13.14 -3.99
CA ALA A 89 -6.99 13.78 -5.28
C ALA A 89 -5.46 13.81 -5.53
N SER A 90 -4.79 14.90 -5.20
CA SER A 90 -3.33 15.09 -5.34
C SER A 90 -2.57 15.05 -4.02
N HIS A 91 -3.17 14.60 -2.91
CA HIS A 91 -2.53 14.57 -1.60
C HIS A 91 -2.44 13.15 -1.05
N VAL A 92 -1.24 12.79 -0.59
CA VAL A 92 -0.97 11.58 0.18
C VAL A 92 -0.61 11.98 1.61
N LEU A 93 -1.28 11.37 2.58
CA LEU A 93 -0.95 11.50 3.99
C LEU A 93 -0.63 10.13 4.57
N LEU A 94 0.59 9.99 5.11
CA LEU A 94 1.04 8.77 5.77
C LEU A 94 1.17 9.01 7.28
N HIS A 95 0.45 8.21 8.04
CA HIS A 95 0.57 8.15 9.49
C HIS A 95 1.09 6.79 9.93
N VAL A 96 1.97 6.81 10.92
CA VAL A 96 2.43 5.61 11.63
C VAL A 96 2.29 5.86 13.13
N ASP A 97 1.63 4.93 13.82
CA ASP A 97 1.39 4.98 15.26
C ASP A 97 0.76 6.30 15.72
N CYS A 98 -0.25 6.75 14.97
CA CYS A 98 -0.98 8.01 15.17
C CYS A 98 -0.17 9.29 14.92
N ASN A 99 1.07 9.19 14.46
CA ASN A 99 1.89 10.33 14.10
C ASN A 99 1.84 10.57 12.59
N ARG A 100 1.63 11.82 12.15
CA ARG A 100 1.77 12.19 10.75
C ARG A 100 3.25 12.20 10.40
N ILE A 101 3.70 11.19 9.66
CA ILE A 101 5.11 11.05 9.28
C ILE A 101 5.37 11.81 7.98
N TYR A 102 4.48 11.67 7.00
CA TYR A 102 4.63 12.32 5.70
C TYR A 102 3.33 12.91 5.17
N GLU A 103 3.51 14.01 4.44
CA GLU A 103 2.51 14.66 3.61
C GLU A 103 3.15 15.00 2.27
N ARG A 104 2.52 14.58 1.17
CA ARG A 104 3.09 14.70 -0.17
C ARG A 104 2.02 15.13 -1.15
N VAL A 105 2.35 16.12 -1.98
CA VAL A 105 1.57 16.43 -3.18
C VAL A 105 2.05 15.52 -4.31
N VAL A 106 1.14 14.79 -4.93
CA VAL A 106 1.39 13.80 -5.99
C VAL A 106 0.50 14.08 -7.19
N ASP A 107 0.88 13.52 -8.33
CA ASP A 107 -0.03 13.48 -9.47
C ASP A 107 -1.28 12.66 -9.14
N THR A 108 -2.42 13.06 -9.68
CA THR A 108 -3.70 12.42 -9.35
C THR A 108 -3.68 10.93 -9.76
N PRO A 109 -3.78 10.00 -8.79
CA PRO A 109 -3.80 8.59 -9.08
C PRO A 109 -5.13 8.23 -9.76
N VAL A 110 -5.06 7.32 -10.72
CA VAL A 110 -6.23 6.74 -11.37
C VAL A 110 -6.79 5.63 -10.50
N MET A 111 -8.05 5.78 -10.14
CA MET A 111 -8.81 4.83 -9.32
C MET A 111 -9.76 3.98 -10.17
N ASP A 112 -9.34 3.64 -11.39
CA ASP A 112 -10.00 2.66 -12.25
C ASP A 112 -9.48 1.26 -11.91
N ILE A 113 -10.09 0.68 -10.88
CA ILE A 113 -9.67 -0.61 -10.32
C ILE A 113 -10.30 -1.76 -11.13
N PRO A 114 -9.51 -2.58 -11.86
CA PRO A 114 -10.03 -3.69 -12.64
C PRO A 114 -10.83 -4.68 -11.78
N ARG A 115 -11.80 -5.36 -12.39
CA ARG A 115 -12.72 -6.23 -11.63
C ARG A 115 -12.05 -7.47 -11.03
N ASP A 116 -11.02 -7.95 -11.71
CA ASP A 116 -10.15 -9.08 -11.40
C ASP A 116 -8.98 -8.71 -10.47
N THR A 117 -8.98 -7.50 -9.92
CA THR A 117 -7.98 -7.08 -8.94
C THR A 117 -7.97 -8.02 -7.74
N THR A 118 -6.77 -8.50 -7.42
CA THR A 118 -6.54 -9.35 -6.24
C THR A 118 -5.96 -8.51 -5.11
N VAL A 119 -6.42 -8.78 -3.89
CA VAL A 119 -6.10 -8.02 -2.68
C VAL A 119 -5.21 -8.90 -1.82
N TRP A 120 -3.99 -8.43 -1.55
CA TRP A 120 -2.96 -9.16 -0.83
C TRP A 120 -2.39 -8.33 0.31
N LEU A 121 -1.99 -9.02 1.36
CA LEU A 121 -1.15 -8.48 2.43
C LEU A 121 0.10 -9.37 2.54
N GLY A 122 1.28 -8.76 2.52
CA GLY A 122 2.56 -9.48 2.50
C GLY A 122 3.12 -9.63 1.09
N GLN A 123 3.68 -10.78 0.74
CA GLN A 123 4.25 -10.99 -0.61
C GLN A 123 3.16 -11.45 -1.59
N ARG A 124 3.23 -11.09 -2.87
CA ARG A 124 2.27 -11.58 -3.88
C ARG A 124 2.65 -12.97 -4.43
N ASN A 125 3.94 -13.32 -4.41
CA ASN A 125 4.46 -14.63 -4.79
C ASN A 125 5.69 -15.00 -3.92
N ASN A 126 6.27 -16.20 -4.13
CA ASN A 126 7.45 -16.69 -3.38
C ASN A 126 8.74 -15.86 -3.57
N ALA A 127 8.74 -14.80 -4.39
CA ALA A 127 9.94 -14.05 -4.73
C ALA A 127 9.80 -12.52 -4.57
N HIS A 128 8.70 -11.86 -5.01
CA HIS A 128 8.64 -10.41 -5.24
C HIS A 128 7.23 -9.77 -5.14
N GLY A 129 7.18 -8.45 -4.92
CA GLY A 129 6.01 -7.57 -5.12
C GLY A 129 5.61 -7.40 -6.60
N PHE A 130 4.55 -6.67 -6.90
CA PHE A 130 4.05 -6.50 -8.28
C PHE A 130 4.76 -5.38 -9.04
N PHE A 131 5.35 -4.39 -8.35
CA PHE A 131 6.28 -3.44 -8.95
C PHE A 131 7.72 -3.82 -8.57
N LYS A 132 8.35 -4.64 -9.41
CA LYS A 132 9.82 -4.74 -9.53
C LYS A 132 10.20 -4.58 -10.99
#